data_AF-A0A6A3IPW3-F1
#
_entry.id   AF-A0A6A3IPW3-F1
#
_cell.length_a   1.000
_cell.length_b   1.000
_cell.length_c   1.000
_cell.angle_alpha   90.00
_cell.angle_beta   90.00
_cell.angle_gamma   90.00
#
_symmetry.space_group_name_H-M   'P 1'
#
loop_
_entity.id
_entity.type
_entity.pdbx_description
1 polymer ?
#
loop_
_entity_poly.entity_id
_entity_poly.type
_entity_poly.pdbx_seq_one_letter_code
_entity_poly.pdbx_strand_id
1 'polypeptide(L)'
;MAPVKKPQSSYLLFCNDRRKQVMDENPGARIGDIQKVISVQWKGLKPEEKDVYVQLAAKDKERYQQELLDNPQIDAEPDKAAHDSNACIYPLGRVRKIVQSDPDVGKISKDALIAIAKASELFAQFLGTKSYEQALYRNKRQVKGSDVTRTIQTTASLDWLREDFPDVKPTRADIAAESKAKKDQQQKEMKPLPDSSSFFKPRTAATEE
;
A
#
# COMPACT_ATOMS: atom_id res chain seq x y z
N MET A 1 -2.85 -23.75 -14.71
CA MET A 1 -1.38 -23.69 -14.57
C MET A 1 -1.06 -23.34 -13.11
N ALA A 2 -0.07 -24.00 -12.50
CA ALA A 2 0.32 -23.70 -11.12
C ALA A 2 0.98 -22.31 -11.05
N PRO A 3 0.79 -21.56 -9.95
CA PRO A 3 1.43 -20.25 -9.80
C PRO A 3 2.94 -20.39 -9.76
N VAL A 4 3.63 -19.52 -10.51
CA VAL A 4 5.09 -19.47 -10.56
C VAL A 4 5.64 -19.09 -9.18
N LYS A 5 6.52 -19.94 -8.65
CA LYS A 5 7.09 -19.76 -7.33
C LYS A 5 8.14 -18.65 -7.36
N LYS A 6 8.03 -17.70 -6.41
CA LYS A 6 8.99 -16.61 -6.21
C LYS A 6 10.41 -17.15 -6.02
N PRO A 7 11.44 -16.39 -6.44
CA PRO A 7 12.82 -16.85 -6.33
C PRO A 7 13.26 -16.88 -4.86
N GLN A 8 14.00 -17.91 -4.50
CA GLN A 8 14.50 -18.14 -3.15
C GLN A 8 15.87 -17.47 -2.96
N SER A 9 16.08 -16.87 -1.80
CA SER A 9 17.38 -16.34 -1.39
C SER A 9 18.38 -17.47 -1.10
N SER A 10 19.68 -17.17 -1.22
CA SER A 10 20.77 -18.11 -0.90
C SER A 10 20.64 -18.73 0.49
N TYR A 11 20.23 -17.92 1.49
CA TYR A 11 19.96 -18.42 2.84
C TYR A 11 18.76 -19.38 2.91
N LEU A 12 17.69 -19.11 2.15
CA LEU A 12 16.50 -19.96 2.14
C LEU A 12 16.76 -21.31 1.46
N LEU A 13 17.56 -21.31 0.39
CA LEU A 13 18.02 -22.53 -0.26
C LEU A 13 18.84 -23.39 0.70
N PHE A 14 19.80 -22.78 1.39
CA PHE A 14 20.56 -23.43 2.46
C PHE A 14 19.66 -23.97 3.57
N CYS A 15 18.68 -23.18 4.05
CA CYS A 15 17.75 -23.64 5.07
C CYS A 15 16.96 -24.88 4.61
N ASN A 16 16.51 -24.93 3.37
CA ASN A 16 15.72 -26.05 2.86
C ASN A 16 16.54 -27.33 2.74
N ASP A 17 17.79 -27.19 2.29
CA ASP A 17 18.75 -28.27 2.16
C ASP A 17 19.12 -28.85 3.53
N ARG A 18 19.44 -27.97 4.49
CA ARG A 18 19.91 -28.35 5.83
C ARG A 18 18.79 -28.75 6.79
N ARG A 19 17.55 -28.30 6.57
CA ARG A 19 16.42 -28.56 7.50
C ARG A 19 16.15 -30.05 7.70
N LYS A 20 16.22 -30.87 6.64
CA LYS A 20 16.00 -32.32 6.75
C LYS A 20 17.10 -32.96 7.61
N GLN A 21 18.35 -32.67 7.30
CA GLN A 21 19.49 -33.20 8.05
C GLN A 21 19.47 -32.79 9.53
N VAL A 22 19.20 -31.51 9.83
CA VAL A 22 19.15 -31.04 11.23
C VAL A 22 17.95 -31.63 11.98
N MET A 23 16.85 -31.93 11.28
CA MET A 23 15.68 -32.60 11.86
C MET A 23 15.97 -34.08 12.18
N ASP A 24 16.69 -34.79 11.30
CA ASP A 24 17.08 -36.18 11.51
C ASP A 24 18.14 -36.32 12.62
N GLU A 25 19.07 -35.35 12.72
CA GLU A 25 20.07 -35.28 13.79
C GLU A 25 19.47 -34.85 15.14
N ASN A 26 18.30 -34.21 15.14
CA ASN A 26 17.61 -33.73 16.34
C ASN A 26 16.16 -34.23 16.38
N PRO A 27 15.93 -35.56 16.48
CA PRO A 27 14.59 -36.11 16.51
C PRO A 27 13.84 -35.60 17.74
N GLY A 28 12.69 -34.95 17.52
CA GLY A 28 11.85 -34.37 18.59
C GLY A 28 12.12 -32.90 18.93
N ALA A 29 13.11 -32.25 18.32
CA ALA A 29 13.32 -30.81 18.48
C ALA A 29 12.19 -30.00 17.83
N ARG A 30 11.83 -28.85 18.43
CA ARG A 30 10.83 -27.95 17.84
C ARG A 30 11.41 -27.27 16.61
N ILE A 31 10.55 -27.00 15.62
CA ILE A 31 10.92 -26.32 14.36
C ILE A 31 11.70 -25.02 14.61
N GLY A 32 11.33 -24.26 15.66
CA GLY A 32 12.02 -23.03 16.03
C GLY A 32 13.46 -23.25 16.50
N ASP A 33 13.78 -24.37 17.15
CA ASP A 33 15.13 -24.69 17.60
C ASP A 33 15.99 -25.22 16.45
N ILE A 34 15.39 -26.00 15.54
CA ILE A 34 16.00 -26.40 14.26
C ILE A 34 16.43 -25.16 13.46
N GLN A 35 15.57 -24.14 13.39
CA GLN A 35 15.89 -22.91 12.65
C GLN A 35 17.04 -22.11 13.29
N LYS A 36 17.18 -22.13 14.62
CA LYS A 36 18.33 -21.51 15.30
C LYS A 36 19.63 -22.23 14.95
N VAL A 37 19.64 -23.57 14.96
CA VAL A 37 20.82 -24.38 14.59
C VAL A 37 21.26 -24.08 13.16
N ILE A 38 20.32 -24.04 12.21
CA ILE A 38 20.60 -23.72 10.80
C ILE A 38 21.16 -22.29 10.66
N SER A 39 20.64 -21.32 11.42
CA SER A 39 21.16 -19.94 11.38
C SER A 39 22.62 -19.84 11.86
N VAL A 40 22.99 -20.61 12.88
CA VAL A 40 24.38 -20.69 13.35
C VAL A 40 25.27 -21.35 12.29
N GLN A 41 24.83 -22.45 11.68
CA GLN A 41 25.56 -23.12 10.61
C GLN A 41 25.79 -22.18 9.41
N TRP A 42 24.77 -21.41 9.00
CA TRP A 42 24.93 -20.44 7.92
C TRP A 42 25.98 -19.37 8.23
N LYS A 43 26.03 -18.87 9.47
CA LYS A 43 27.06 -17.90 9.88
C LYS A 43 28.45 -18.51 9.81
N GLY A 44 28.59 -19.78 10.22
CA GLY A 44 29.86 -20.53 10.25
C GLY A 44 30.37 -21.05 8.90
N LEU A 45 29.54 -21.08 7.85
CA LEU A 45 29.98 -21.50 6.51
C LEU A 45 31.07 -20.62 5.94
N LYS A 46 32.01 -21.26 5.22
CA LYS A 46 33.05 -20.56 4.47
C LYS A 46 32.45 -19.74 3.33
N PRO A 47 33.12 -18.67 2.89
CA PRO A 47 32.67 -17.87 1.76
C PRO A 47 32.49 -18.69 0.48
N GLU A 48 33.35 -19.70 0.26
CA GLU A 48 33.27 -20.63 -0.89
C GLU A 48 31.98 -21.45 -0.89
N GLU A 49 31.57 -21.97 0.27
CA GLU A 49 30.34 -22.76 0.39
C GLU A 49 29.09 -21.88 0.31
N LYS A 50 29.17 -20.66 0.86
CA LYS A 50 28.12 -19.64 0.69
C LYS A 50 27.95 -19.26 -0.78
N ASP A 51 29.05 -19.18 -1.53
CA ASP A 51 29.03 -18.81 -2.94
C ASP A 51 28.21 -19.79 -3.79
N VAL A 52 28.28 -21.10 -3.49
CA VAL A 52 27.43 -22.12 -4.13
C VAL A 52 25.94 -21.76 -4.00
N TYR A 53 25.49 -21.35 -2.81
CA TYR A 53 24.11 -20.94 -2.58
C TYR A 53 23.77 -19.57 -3.18
N VAL A 54 24.75 -18.67 -3.30
CA VAL A 54 24.59 -17.39 -4.01
C VAL A 54 24.38 -17.63 -5.50
N GLN A 55 25.17 -18.50 -6.12
CA GLN A 55 25.00 -18.90 -7.52
C GLN A 55 23.67 -19.63 -7.74
N LEU A 56 23.26 -20.50 -6.81
CA LEU A 56 21.99 -21.21 -6.90
C LEU A 56 20.79 -20.24 -6.80
N ALA A 57 20.88 -19.22 -5.93
CA ALA A 57 19.88 -18.16 -5.84
C ALA A 57 19.84 -17.28 -7.11
N ALA A 58 21.00 -17.03 -7.73
CA ALA A 58 21.08 -16.32 -9.01
C ALA A 58 20.37 -17.11 -10.12
N LYS A 59 20.61 -18.42 -10.21
CA LYS A 59 19.91 -19.29 -11.16
C LYS A 59 18.40 -19.36 -10.92
N ASP A 60 17.97 -19.42 -9.66
CA ASP A 60 16.53 -19.44 -9.34
C ASP A 60 15.85 -18.09 -9.66
N LYS A 61 16.59 -16.99 -9.53
CA LYS A 61 16.17 -15.66 -10.00
C LYS A 61 16.03 -15.62 -11.52
N GLU A 62 16.98 -16.18 -12.26
CA GLU A 62 16.92 -16.27 -13.73
C GLU A 62 15.73 -17.13 -14.19
N ARG A 63 15.50 -18.29 -13.56
CA ARG A 63 14.31 -19.11 -13.79
C ARG A 63 13.04 -18.30 -13.62
N TYR A 64 12.91 -17.59 -12.50
CA TYR A 64 11.73 -16.74 -12.24
C TYR A 64 11.56 -15.63 -13.28
N GLN A 65 12.66 -15.00 -13.71
CA GLN A 65 12.63 -13.98 -14.76
C GLN A 65 12.20 -14.55 -16.12
N GLN A 66 12.67 -15.74 -16.49
CA GLN A 66 12.28 -16.41 -17.73
C GLN A 66 10.80 -16.84 -17.69
N GLU A 67 10.35 -17.44 -16.58
CA GLU A 67 8.95 -17.82 -16.39
C GLU A 67 8.01 -16.60 -16.40
N LEU A 68 8.49 -15.43 -15.95
CA LEU A 68 7.76 -14.17 -16.00
C LEU A 68 7.63 -13.63 -17.44
N LEU A 69 8.68 -13.76 -18.25
CA LEU A 69 8.67 -13.35 -19.65
C LEU A 69 7.77 -14.26 -20.51
N ASP A 70 7.78 -15.56 -20.23
CA ASP A 70 6.99 -16.57 -20.96
C ASP A 70 5.50 -16.53 -20.60
N ASN A 71 5.15 -15.99 -19.42
CA ASN A 71 3.76 -15.80 -19.00
C ASN A 71 3.55 -14.38 -18.42
N PRO A 72 3.29 -13.38 -19.29
CA PRO A 72 3.15 -11.96 -18.93
C PRO A 72 2.02 -11.65 -17.93
N GLN A 73 1.17 -12.62 -17.61
CA GLN A 73 0.10 -12.49 -16.61
C GLN A 73 0.60 -12.66 -15.15
N ILE A 74 1.89 -12.95 -14.93
CA ILE A 74 2.46 -13.29 -13.60
C ILE A 74 2.90 -12.07 -12.77
N ASP A 75 3.00 -10.86 -13.35
CA ASP A 75 3.23 -9.62 -12.59
C ASP A 75 2.00 -9.13 -11.81
N ALA A 76 0.86 -9.82 -11.93
CA ALA A 76 -0.13 -9.74 -10.89
C ALA A 76 0.47 -10.37 -9.63
N GLU A 77 0.84 -9.52 -8.65
CA GLU A 77 0.88 -9.93 -7.24
C GLU A 77 -0.22 -10.98 -7.02
N PRO A 78 0.00 -12.06 -6.25
CA PRO A 78 -1.10 -12.94 -5.91
C PRO A 78 -2.18 -12.05 -5.30
N ASP A 79 -3.23 -11.84 -6.08
CA ASP A 79 -4.39 -11.07 -5.71
C ASP A 79 -4.75 -11.61 -4.33
N LYS A 80 -4.65 -10.74 -3.31
CA LYS A 80 -4.94 -11.09 -1.93
C LYS A 80 -6.37 -11.58 -1.94
N ALA A 81 -6.54 -12.89 -2.08
CA ALA A 81 -7.81 -13.57 -2.27
C ALA A 81 -8.75 -12.74 -3.15
N ALA A 82 -8.59 -12.79 -4.48
CA ALA A 82 -9.55 -12.30 -5.48
C ALA A 82 -10.51 -11.32 -4.84
N HIS A 83 -10.08 -10.06 -4.64
CA HIS A 83 -10.84 -9.09 -3.85
C HIS A 83 -12.18 -8.96 -4.56
N ASP A 84 -13.14 -9.78 -4.15
CA ASP A 84 -14.49 -9.74 -4.65
C ASP A 84 -14.85 -8.29 -4.35
N SER A 85 -15.04 -7.50 -5.40
CA SER A 85 -15.34 -6.09 -5.26
C SER A 85 -16.58 -5.92 -4.37
N ASN A 86 -17.39 -6.99 -4.28
CA ASN A 86 -18.52 -7.18 -3.39
C ASN A 86 -18.19 -7.75 -1.99
N ALA A 87 -17.04 -8.39 -1.77
CA ALA A 87 -16.63 -8.82 -0.44
C ALA A 87 -16.26 -7.60 0.40
N CYS A 88 -16.97 -7.45 1.53
CA CYS A 88 -16.70 -6.36 2.44
C CYS A 88 -15.47 -6.65 3.30
N ILE A 89 -14.54 -5.69 3.37
CA ILE A 89 -13.32 -5.79 4.18
C ILE A 89 -13.67 -5.79 5.68
N TYR A 90 -14.73 -5.09 6.06
CA TYR A 90 -15.15 -5.00 7.45
C TYR A 90 -15.99 -6.22 7.89
N PRO A 91 -15.69 -6.84 9.04
CA PRO A 91 -16.48 -7.95 9.56
C PRO A 91 -17.93 -7.53 9.85
N LEU A 92 -18.90 -8.12 9.14
CA LEU A 92 -20.32 -7.75 9.26
C LEU A 92 -20.88 -7.91 10.69
N GLY A 93 -20.34 -8.86 11.47
CA GLY A 93 -20.72 -9.02 12.88
C GLY A 93 -20.33 -7.83 13.75
N ARG A 94 -19.20 -7.16 13.45
CA ARG A 94 -18.76 -5.95 14.15
C ARG A 94 -19.57 -4.74 13.69
N VAL A 95 -19.80 -4.62 12.38
CA VAL A 95 -20.65 -3.55 11.81
C VAL A 95 -22.04 -3.60 12.45
N ARG A 96 -22.66 -4.79 12.53
CA ARG A 96 -23.96 -4.96 13.21
C ARG A 96 -23.95 -4.45 14.65
N LYS A 97 -22.93 -4.82 15.44
CA LYS A 97 -22.81 -4.38 16.84
C LYS A 97 -22.66 -2.86 16.98
N ILE A 98 -21.99 -2.20 16.04
CA ILE A 98 -21.86 -0.73 16.03
C ILE A 98 -23.19 -0.09 15.65
N VAL A 99 -23.86 -0.57 14.60
CA VAL A 99 -25.14 0.00 14.18
C VAL A 99 -26.22 -0.18 15.25
N GLN A 100 -26.21 -1.32 15.97
CA GLN A 100 -27.14 -1.60 17.08
C GLN A 100 -26.70 -0.99 18.43
N SER A 101 -25.63 -0.18 18.49
CA SER A 101 -25.37 0.61 19.70
C SER A 101 -26.32 1.80 19.81
N ASP A 102 -26.94 2.19 18.70
CA ASP A 102 -28.04 3.15 18.67
C ASP A 102 -29.33 2.46 19.20
N PRO A 103 -29.93 2.96 20.31
CA PRO A 103 -31.09 2.33 20.94
C PRO A 103 -32.33 2.29 20.04
N ASP A 104 -32.42 3.17 19.04
CA ASP A 104 -33.58 3.25 18.15
C ASP A 104 -33.48 2.26 16.97
N VAL A 105 -32.35 1.56 16.82
CA VAL A 105 -32.13 0.62 15.71
C VAL A 105 -32.54 -0.80 16.08
N GLY A 106 -33.63 -1.27 15.45
CA GLY A 106 -34.14 -2.63 15.58
C GLY A 106 -33.41 -3.68 14.71
N LYS A 107 -34.20 -4.48 13.97
CA LYS A 107 -33.65 -5.53 13.09
C LYS A 107 -33.06 -4.91 11.81
N ILE A 108 -31.87 -5.37 11.42
CA ILE A 108 -31.14 -4.88 10.24
C ILE A 108 -31.02 -5.98 9.20
N SER A 109 -31.39 -5.68 7.95
CA SER A 109 -31.25 -6.60 6.80
C SER A 109 -29.77 -6.86 6.47
N LYS A 110 -29.50 -7.97 5.79
CA LYS A 110 -28.13 -8.31 5.36
C LYS A 110 -27.59 -7.27 4.37
N ASP A 111 -28.42 -6.81 3.45
CA ASP A 111 -28.03 -5.85 2.40
C ASP A 111 -27.72 -4.47 2.99
N ALA A 112 -28.50 -4.01 3.99
CA ALA A 112 -28.21 -2.77 4.70
C ALA A 112 -26.84 -2.84 5.40
N LEU A 113 -26.49 -3.97 6.02
CA LEU A 113 -25.17 -4.14 6.64
C LEU A 113 -24.04 -4.10 5.60
N ILE A 114 -24.22 -4.75 4.45
CA ILE A 114 -23.22 -4.72 3.37
C ILE A 114 -23.06 -3.30 2.84
N ALA A 115 -24.16 -2.57 2.61
CA ALA A 115 -24.14 -1.20 2.14
C ALA A 115 -23.44 -0.26 3.12
N ILE A 116 -23.76 -0.33 4.41
CA ILE A 116 -23.10 0.47 5.47
C ILE A 116 -21.61 0.16 5.51
N ALA A 117 -21.25 -1.11 5.41
CA ALA A 117 -19.86 -1.53 5.50
C ALA A 117 -19.05 -1.07 4.27
N LYS A 118 -19.64 -1.11 3.06
CA LYS A 118 -19.03 -0.55 1.84
C LYS A 118 -18.98 0.98 1.87
N ALA A 119 -20.00 1.66 2.36
CA ALA A 119 -19.96 3.11 2.55
C ALA A 119 -18.86 3.52 3.53
N SER A 120 -18.68 2.77 4.62
CA SER A 120 -17.60 3.00 5.58
C SER A 120 -16.21 2.76 4.98
N GLU A 121 -16.10 1.84 4.01
CA GLU A 121 -14.86 1.56 3.29
C GLU A 121 -14.48 2.75 2.39
N LEU A 122 -15.44 3.22 1.59
CA LEU A 122 -15.27 4.42 0.76
C LEU A 122 -15.00 5.66 1.59
N PHE A 123 -15.65 5.81 2.74
CA PHE A 123 -15.40 6.89 3.67
C PHE A 123 -13.96 6.88 4.21
N ALA A 124 -13.44 5.72 4.63
CA ALA A 124 -12.06 5.61 5.10
C ALA A 124 -11.04 5.94 4.01
N GLN A 125 -11.29 5.48 2.77
CA GLN A 125 -10.46 5.82 1.60
C GLN A 125 -10.50 7.33 1.31
N PHE A 126 -11.70 7.94 1.34
CA PHE A 126 -11.90 9.37 1.13
C PHE A 126 -11.14 10.19 2.17
N LEU A 127 -11.34 9.91 3.46
CA LEU A 127 -10.69 10.62 4.55
C LEU A 127 -9.16 10.46 4.50
N GLY A 128 -8.67 9.25 4.24
CA GLY A 128 -7.25 8.97 4.10
C GLY A 128 -6.61 9.73 2.94
N THR A 129 -7.26 9.74 1.77
CA THR A 129 -6.80 10.45 0.58
C THR A 129 -6.74 11.95 0.83
N LYS A 130 -7.82 12.54 1.36
CA LYS A 130 -7.88 13.97 1.68
C LYS A 130 -6.85 14.37 2.74
N SER A 131 -6.64 13.55 3.76
CA SER A 131 -5.62 13.79 4.77
C SER A 131 -4.20 13.68 4.21
N TYR A 132 -3.97 12.80 3.24
CA TYR A 132 -2.71 12.72 2.53
C TYR A 132 -2.46 13.91 1.61
N GLU A 133 -3.49 14.41 0.90
CA GLU A 133 -3.40 15.67 0.15
C GLU A 133 -2.95 16.82 1.08
N GLN A 134 -3.55 16.95 2.26
CA GLN A 134 -3.14 17.93 3.28
C GLN A 134 -1.67 17.76 3.70
N ALA A 135 -1.20 16.53 3.91
CA ALA A 135 0.20 16.26 4.24
C ALA A 135 1.14 16.66 3.08
N LEU A 136 0.75 16.36 1.84
CA LEU A 136 1.51 16.70 0.63
C LEU A 136 1.63 18.22 0.43
N TYR A 137 0.57 18.99 0.68
CA TYR A 137 0.64 20.46 0.67
C TYR A 137 1.70 21.01 1.62
N ARG A 138 2.07 20.25 2.64
CA ARG A 138 3.09 20.58 3.62
C ARG A 138 4.44 19.92 3.34
N ASN A 139 4.62 19.36 2.15
CA ASN A 139 5.79 18.60 1.73
C ASN A 139 6.10 17.41 2.66
N LYS A 140 5.07 16.82 3.28
CA LYS A 140 5.19 15.61 4.10
C LYS A 140 4.63 14.42 3.33
N ARG A 141 5.32 13.29 3.42
CA ARG A 141 4.87 12.00 2.85
C ARG A 141 4.21 11.09 3.88
N GLN A 142 4.19 11.50 5.14
CA GLN A 142 3.59 10.76 6.25
C GLN A 142 2.37 11.52 6.76
N VAL A 143 1.21 10.86 6.77
CA VAL A 143 -0.04 11.38 7.33
C VAL A 143 0.04 11.35 8.85
N LYS A 144 -0.24 12.48 9.51
CA LYS A 144 -0.36 12.59 10.96
C LYS A 144 -1.80 12.89 11.36
N GLY A 145 -2.12 12.68 12.64
CA GLY A 145 -3.45 13.02 13.19
C GLY A 145 -3.84 14.48 12.95
N SER A 146 -2.88 15.41 12.99
CA SER A 146 -3.11 16.83 12.68
C SER A 146 -3.62 17.07 11.25
N ASP A 147 -3.22 16.23 10.29
CA ASP A 147 -3.64 16.34 8.89
C ASP A 147 -5.08 15.82 8.72
N VAL A 148 -5.46 14.80 9.50
CA VAL A 148 -6.84 14.29 9.58
C VAL A 148 -7.76 15.33 10.22
N THR A 149 -7.38 15.87 11.39
CA THR A 149 -8.18 16.92 12.05
C THR A 149 -8.37 18.13 11.14
N ARG A 150 -7.32 18.58 10.45
CA ARG A 150 -7.42 19.68 9.49
C ARG A 150 -8.36 19.35 8.33
N THR A 151 -8.30 18.13 7.81
CA THR A 151 -9.22 17.67 6.76
C THR A 151 -10.67 17.78 7.21
N ILE A 152 -10.96 17.31 8.42
CA ILE A 152 -12.30 17.39 9.03
C ILE A 152 -12.75 18.85 9.16
N GLN A 153 -11.88 19.75 9.63
CA GLN A 153 -12.22 21.15 9.88
C GLN A 153 -12.37 21.99 8.61
N THR A 154 -11.77 21.56 7.50
CA THR A 154 -11.79 22.28 6.21
C THR A 154 -12.84 21.75 5.23
N THR A 155 -13.35 20.54 5.44
CA THR A 155 -14.27 19.88 4.51
C THR A 155 -15.67 19.86 5.08
N ALA A 156 -16.59 20.63 4.49
CA ALA A 156 -17.97 20.77 5.00
C ALA A 156 -18.73 19.43 5.13
N SER A 157 -18.50 18.46 4.23
CA SER A 157 -19.15 17.15 4.32
C SER A 157 -18.69 16.30 5.52
N LEU A 158 -17.63 16.74 6.22
CA LEU A 158 -17.09 16.10 7.44
C LEU A 158 -17.47 16.87 8.71
N ASP A 159 -18.36 17.86 8.63
CA ASP A 159 -18.71 18.71 9.78
C ASP A 159 -19.25 17.91 10.98
N TRP A 160 -19.91 16.78 10.73
CA TRP A 160 -20.41 15.85 11.76
C TRP A 160 -19.32 15.22 12.64
N LEU A 161 -18.04 15.34 12.27
CA LEU A 161 -16.89 14.85 13.03
C LEU A 161 -16.17 15.94 13.84
N ARG A 162 -16.54 17.22 13.72
CA ARG A 162 -15.75 18.31 14.34
C ARG A 162 -15.72 18.22 15.86
N GLU A 163 -16.80 17.75 16.49
CA GLU A 163 -16.91 17.64 17.95
C GLU A 163 -15.94 16.59 18.51
N ASP A 164 -15.80 15.46 17.81
CA ASP A 164 -14.89 14.38 18.20
C ASP A 164 -13.42 14.70 17.90
N PHE A 165 -13.17 15.63 16.97
CA PHE A 165 -11.83 16.00 16.49
C PHE A 165 -11.60 17.52 16.62
N PRO A 166 -11.38 18.02 17.87
CA PRO A 166 -11.25 19.44 18.14
C PRO A 166 -10.03 20.04 17.44
N ASP A 167 -10.15 21.31 17.07
CA ASP A 167 -9.13 22.05 16.33
C ASP A 167 -7.76 21.99 17.04
N VAL A 168 -6.78 21.43 16.34
CA VAL A 168 -5.38 21.48 16.80
C VAL A 168 -4.84 22.85 16.41
N LYS A 169 -4.51 23.68 17.40
CA LYS A 169 -3.89 24.99 17.17
C LYS A 169 -2.71 24.82 16.19
N PRO A 170 -2.69 25.57 15.07
CA PRO A 170 -1.66 25.39 14.07
C PRO A 170 -0.31 25.74 14.67
N THR A 171 0.62 24.80 14.58
CA THR A 171 2.02 24.99 14.95
C THR A 171 2.63 26.08 14.05
N ARG A 172 3.69 26.77 14.49
CA ARG A 172 4.42 27.74 13.64
C ARG A 172 4.82 27.16 12.27
N ALA A 173 5.17 25.87 12.23
CA ALA A 173 5.47 25.14 11.00
C ALA A 173 4.23 24.86 10.12
N ASP A 174 3.03 24.83 10.70
CA ASP A 174 1.76 24.69 9.98
C ASP A 174 1.41 26.02 9.32
N ILE A 175 1.51 27.13 10.06
CA ILE A 175 1.27 28.50 9.58
C ILE A 175 2.21 28.86 8.42
N ALA A 176 3.50 28.54 8.55
CA ALA A 176 4.49 28.77 7.50
C ALA A 176 4.24 27.94 6.24
N ALA A 177 3.78 26.69 6.38
CA ALA A 177 3.44 25.83 5.25
C ALA A 177 2.17 26.29 4.54
N GLU A 178 1.15 26.70 5.29
CA GLU A 178 -0.11 27.22 4.78
C GLU A 178 0.06 28.54 4.02
N SER A 179 0.97 29.40 4.50
CA SER A 179 1.35 30.65 3.82
C SER A 179 2.10 30.40 2.51
N LYS A 180 2.94 29.36 2.45
CA LYS A 180 3.62 28.95 1.20
C LYS A 180 2.66 28.31 0.21
N ALA A 181 1.79 27.41 0.67
CA ALA A 181 0.80 26.73 -0.18
C ALA A 181 -0.19 27.72 -0.82
N LYS A 182 -0.68 28.72 -0.07
CA LYS A 182 -1.53 29.79 -0.62
C LYS A 182 -0.82 30.60 -1.71
N LYS A 183 0.48 30.87 -1.57
CA LYS A 183 1.29 31.55 -2.61
C LYS A 183 1.47 30.69 -3.86
N ASP A 184 1.76 29.40 -3.71
CA ASP A 184 1.94 28.48 -4.84
C ASP A 184 0.64 28.25 -5.62
N GLN A 185 -0.51 28.25 -4.93
CA GLN A 185 -1.83 28.10 -5.54
C GLN A 185 -2.24 29.35 -6.30
N GLN A 186 -2.00 30.54 -5.74
CA GLN A 186 -2.23 31.82 -6.42
C GLN A 186 -1.34 31.98 -7.66
N GLN A 187 -0.10 31.47 -7.64
CA GLN A 187 0.78 31.44 -8.82
C GLN A 187 0.35 30.44 -9.89
N LYS A 188 -0.28 29.31 -9.52
CA LYS A 188 -0.82 28.35 -10.50
C LYS A 188 -2.09 28.87 -11.18
N GLU A 189 -2.95 29.59 -10.46
CA GLU A 189 -4.15 30.22 -11.04
C GLU A 189 -3.81 31.46 -11.89
N MET A 190 -2.72 32.17 -11.59
CA MET A 190 -2.24 33.31 -12.39
C MET A 190 -1.40 32.92 -13.62
N LYS A 191 -1.19 31.62 -13.92
CA LYS A 191 -0.55 31.24 -15.19
C LYS A 191 -1.46 31.70 -16.33
N PRO A 192 -1.01 32.60 -17.23
CA PRO A 192 -1.83 33.03 -18.35
C PRO A 192 -2.20 31.82 -19.21
N LEU A 193 -3.42 31.82 -19.75
CA LEU A 193 -3.83 30.80 -20.71
C LEU A 193 -2.75 30.68 -21.80
N PRO A 194 -2.42 29.45 -22.25
CA PRO A 194 -1.45 29.27 -23.33
C PRO A 194 -1.88 30.11 -24.54
N ASP A 195 -0.93 30.84 -25.11
CA ASP A 195 -1.18 31.74 -26.23
C ASP A 195 -1.84 30.95 -27.39
N SER A 196 -3.03 31.41 -27.79
CA SER A 196 -3.84 30.83 -28.87
C SER A 196 -3.10 30.75 -30.20
N SER A 197 -2.02 31.52 -30.37
CA SER A 197 -1.13 31.49 -31.55
C SER A 197 -0.46 30.12 -31.77
N SER A 198 -0.35 29.30 -30.72
CA SER A 198 0.24 27.97 -30.79
C SER A 198 -0.70 26.89 -31.34
N PHE A 199 -2.02 27.14 -31.33
CA PHE A 199 -3.04 26.17 -31.77
C PHE A 199 -3.26 26.19 -33.29
N PHE A 200 -3.02 27.33 -33.94
CA PHE A 200 -3.22 27.53 -35.37
C PHE A 200 -1.92 27.60 -36.16
N LYS A 201 -0.95 26.71 -35.89
CA LYS A 201 0.20 26.56 -36.79
C LYS A 201 -0.25 25.84 -38.07
N PRO A 202 -0.25 26.50 -39.25
CA PRO A 202 -0.59 25.83 -40.49
C PRO A 202 0.47 24.76 -40.75
N ARG A 203 0.04 23.55 -41.11
CA ARG A 203 0.92 22.49 -41.60
C ARG A 203 1.49 22.97 -42.94
N THR A 204 2.67 23.58 -42.93
CA THR A 204 3.37 23.99 -44.15
C THR A 204 3.60 22.75 -45.01
N ALA A 205 3.00 22.75 -46.21
CA ALA A 205 3.23 21.75 -47.22
C ALA A 205 4.71 21.75 -47.59
N ALA A 206 5.31 20.56 -47.62
CA ALA A 206 6.62 20.36 -48.22
C ALA A 206 6.50 20.62 -49.72
N THR A 207 7.08 21.71 -50.17
CA THR A 207 7.53 21.88 -51.55
C THR A 207 9.03 21.60 -51.51
N GLU A 208 9.44 20.43 -51.97
CA GLU A 208 10.82 20.19 -52.39
C GLU A 208 10.78 19.79 -53.87
N GLU A 209 11.74 20.35 -54.60
CA GLU A 209 12.03 20.22 -56.02
C GLU A 209 12.29 18.77 -56.48
#